data_AF-A0A4Y7U3J3-F1
#
_entry.id   AF-A0A4Y7U3J3-F1
#
_cell.length_a   1.000
_cell.length_b   1.000
_cell.length_c   1.000
_cell.angle_alpha   90.00
_cell.angle_beta   90.00
_cell.angle_gamma   90.00
#
_symmetry.space_group_name_H-M   'P 1'
#
loop_
_entity.id
_entity.type
_entity.pdbx_description
1 polymer ?
#
loop_
_entity_poly.entity_id
_entity_poly.type
_entity_poly.pdbx_seq_one_letter_code
_entity_poly.pdbx_strand_id
1 'polypeptide(L)'
;EATPLSTKLDRPTQVAIKGNWVLTNVSYPGSEYIKVNSFDLADSKCFIGSTWNFISNNNKGTMTLTAPSCTAFTSPIVWSINNQGLFVLKIVEPGTKSKNVKSGYLLKVAGLTETSFQLIDN
;
A
#
# COMPACT_ATOMS: atom_id res chain seq x y z
N GLU A 1 -11.61 -19.55 13.81
CA GLU A 1 -11.74 -18.29 14.56
C GLU A 1 -10.82 -17.26 13.90
N ALA A 2 -11.33 -16.08 13.55
CA ALA A 2 -10.49 -15.07 12.91
C ALA A 2 -9.64 -14.37 14.00
N THR A 3 -8.32 -14.43 13.86
CA THR A 3 -7.41 -13.73 14.77
C THR A 3 -7.72 -12.23 14.73
N PRO A 4 -7.96 -11.55 15.87
CA PRO A 4 -8.24 -10.13 15.87
C PRO A 4 -7.05 -9.34 15.31
N LEU A 5 -7.36 -8.25 14.58
CA LEU A 5 -6.33 -7.37 14.04
C LEU A 5 -5.60 -6.66 15.18
N SER A 6 -4.28 -6.81 15.23
CA SER A 6 -3.43 -6.14 16.19
C SER A 6 -3.13 -4.71 15.78
N THR A 7 -3.17 -3.81 16.76
CA THR A 7 -2.77 -2.40 16.64
C THR A 7 -1.31 -2.16 17.07
N LYS A 8 -0.63 -3.18 17.61
CA LYS A 8 0.78 -3.08 18.02
C LYS A 8 1.67 -3.06 16.78
N LEU A 9 2.57 -2.08 16.71
CA LEU A 9 3.47 -1.90 15.57
C LEU A 9 4.67 -2.86 15.59
N ASP A 10 5.05 -3.34 14.40
CA ASP A 10 6.35 -3.93 14.09
C ASP A 10 7.29 -2.83 13.59
N ARG A 11 7.97 -2.16 14.54
CA ARG A 11 8.88 -1.06 14.23
C ARG A 11 10.08 -1.49 13.37
N PRO A 12 10.76 -2.63 13.62
CA PRO A 12 11.84 -3.10 12.77
C PRO A 12 11.47 -3.17 11.29
N THR A 13 10.40 -3.90 10.95
CA THR A 13 9.95 -4.02 9.56
C THR A 13 9.53 -2.67 8.98
N GLN A 14 8.86 -1.83 9.78
CA GLN A 14 8.43 -0.51 9.34
C GLN A 14 9.61 0.43 9.04
N VAL A 15 10.71 0.32 9.79
CA VAL A 15 11.94 1.07 9.51
C VAL A 15 12.65 0.53 8.27
N ALA A 16 12.60 -0.78 8.02
CA ALA A 16 13.20 -1.40 6.84
C ALA A 16 12.50 -0.98 5.53
N ILE A 17 11.18 -0.76 5.56
CA ILE A 17 10.38 -0.38 4.37
C ILE A 17 10.29 1.14 4.14
N LYS A 18 10.78 1.98 5.06
CA LYS A 18 10.77 3.43 4.85
C LYS A 18 11.55 3.81 3.58
N GLY A 19 11.12 4.85 2.88
CA GLY A 19 11.83 5.33 1.69
C GLY A 19 10.90 5.61 0.51
N ASN A 20 11.52 5.76 -0.67
CA ASN A 20 10.82 5.96 -1.93
C ASN A 20 10.85 4.66 -2.73
N TRP A 21 9.70 4.25 -3.22
CA TRP A 21 9.49 3.00 -3.92
C TRP A 21 8.78 3.24 -5.24
N VAL A 22 9.15 2.44 -6.23
CA VAL A 22 8.44 2.33 -7.48
C VAL A 22 7.82 0.95 -7.52
N LEU A 23 6.51 0.87 -7.74
CA LEU A 23 5.85 -0.40 -7.88
C LEU A 23 6.15 -0.95 -9.29
N THR A 24 6.95 -2.01 -9.37
CA THR A 24 7.50 -2.50 -10.64
C THR A 24 6.66 -3.57 -11.30
N ASN A 25 5.83 -4.29 -10.54
CA ASN A 25 5.06 -5.41 -11.05
C ASN A 25 3.78 -5.63 -10.22
N VAL A 26 2.73 -6.09 -10.90
CA VAL A 26 1.52 -6.64 -10.26
C VAL A 26 1.19 -7.98 -10.91
N SER A 27 0.90 -9.00 -10.10
CA SER A 27 0.58 -10.34 -10.56
C SER A 27 -0.59 -10.93 -9.78
N TYR A 28 -1.52 -11.55 -10.49
CA TYR A 28 -2.64 -12.31 -9.92
C TYR A 28 -3.11 -13.36 -10.94
N PRO A 29 -3.78 -14.44 -10.50
CA PRO A 29 -4.28 -15.47 -11.41
C PRO A 29 -5.17 -14.87 -12.51
N GLY A 30 -4.83 -15.12 -13.77
CA GLY A 30 -5.60 -14.61 -14.90
C GLY A 30 -5.35 -13.14 -15.28
N SER A 31 -4.29 -12.51 -14.80
CA SER A 31 -3.93 -11.10 -15.09
C SER A 31 -3.84 -10.72 -16.57
N GLU A 32 -3.71 -11.70 -17.46
CA GLU A 32 -3.73 -11.49 -18.91
C GLU A 32 -5.14 -11.25 -19.47
N TYR A 33 -6.18 -11.69 -18.74
CA TYR A 33 -7.56 -11.72 -19.23
C TYR A 33 -8.55 -10.96 -18.35
N ILE A 34 -8.22 -10.70 -17.10
CA ILE A 34 -9.13 -10.05 -16.16
C ILE A 34 -8.53 -8.74 -15.64
N LYS A 35 -9.41 -7.77 -15.40
CA LYS A 35 -9.09 -6.53 -14.71
C LYS A 35 -9.53 -6.64 -13.26
N VAL A 36 -8.62 -6.35 -12.35
CA VAL A 36 -8.92 -6.30 -10.91
C VAL A 36 -8.82 -4.84 -10.47
N ASN A 37 -9.84 -4.37 -9.76
CA ASN A 37 -9.82 -3.02 -9.19
C ASN A 37 -9.05 -3.07 -7.85
N SER A 38 -7.92 -2.39 -7.78
CA SER A 38 -7.10 -2.33 -6.56
C SER A 38 -7.39 -1.06 -5.78
N PHE A 39 -7.54 -1.23 -4.47
CA PHE A 39 -7.77 -0.15 -3.52
C PHE A 39 -9.00 0.71 -3.84
N ASP A 40 -10.01 0.15 -4.52
CA ASP A 40 -11.19 0.88 -5.00
C ASP A 40 -10.87 2.12 -5.86
N LEU A 41 -9.64 2.21 -6.40
CA LEU A 41 -9.14 3.40 -7.09
C LEU A 41 -8.98 3.19 -8.60
N ALA A 42 -8.31 2.11 -8.99
CA ALA A 42 -7.94 1.88 -10.37
C ALA A 42 -7.66 0.40 -10.63
N ASP A 43 -7.60 0.03 -11.91
CA ASP A 43 -7.07 -1.26 -12.33
C ASP A 43 -5.70 -1.51 -11.70
N SER A 44 -5.46 -2.70 -11.18
CA SER A 44 -4.18 -3.14 -10.62
C SER A 44 -2.99 -2.78 -11.51
N LYS A 45 -3.11 -2.89 -12.85
CA LYS A 45 -2.04 -2.55 -13.79
C LYS A 45 -1.69 -1.05 -13.79
N CYS A 46 -2.59 -0.18 -13.36
CA CYS A 46 -2.34 1.27 -13.21
C CYS A 46 -1.33 1.60 -12.11
N PHE A 47 -1.09 0.66 -11.19
CA PHE A 47 -0.10 0.85 -10.14
C PHE A 47 1.32 0.54 -10.63
N ILE A 48 1.51 -0.13 -11.76
CA ILE A 48 2.86 -0.36 -12.31
C ILE A 48 3.45 0.99 -12.73
N GLY A 49 4.64 1.31 -12.21
CA GLY A 49 5.30 2.61 -12.36
C GLY A 49 4.84 3.67 -11.36
N SER A 50 3.85 3.38 -10.50
CA SER A 50 3.44 4.30 -9.43
C SER A 50 4.58 4.52 -8.42
N THR A 51 4.63 5.71 -7.83
CA THR A 51 5.65 6.09 -6.84
C THR A 51 5.02 6.21 -5.46
N TRP A 52 5.69 5.62 -4.47
CA TRP A 52 5.22 5.53 -3.10
C TRP A 52 6.32 6.03 -2.17
N ASN A 53 5.98 6.94 -1.28
CA ASN A 53 6.88 7.44 -0.25
C ASN A 53 6.35 7.00 1.11
N PHE A 54 7.23 6.40 1.92
CA PHE A 54 6.92 5.88 3.24
C PHE A 54 7.78 6.56 4.30
N ILE A 55 7.15 7.33 5.18
CA ILE A 55 7.77 8.01 6.31
C ILE A 55 7.38 7.29 7.61
N SER A 56 8.31 6.51 8.16
CA SER A 56 8.01 5.64 9.31
C SER A 56 7.90 6.39 10.64
N ASN A 57 8.38 7.63 10.75
CA ASN A 57 8.36 8.39 12.00
C ASN A 57 6.96 8.85 12.44
N ASN A 58 6.04 9.00 11.49
CA ASN A 58 4.70 9.52 11.71
C ASN A 58 3.62 8.70 11.00
N ASN A 59 3.99 7.54 10.45
CA ASN A 59 3.10 6.61 9.74
C ASN A 59 2.41 7.26 8.54
N LYS A 60 3.05 8.23 7.88
CA LYS A 60 2.50 8.93 6.71
C LYS A 60 3.34 8.67 5.48
N GLY A 61 2.78 9.03 4.35
CA GLY A 61 3.42 8.89 3.06
C GLY A 61 2.62 9.57 1.97
N THR A 62 3.04 9.32 0.74
CA THR A 62 2.32 9.72 -0.47
C THR A 62 2.32 8.56 -1.45
N MET A 63 1.22 8.38 -2.16
CA MET A 63 1.11 7.46 -3.29
C MET A 63 0.73 8.25 -4.53
N THR A 64 1.41 7.99 -5.64
CA THR A 64 1.20 8.68 -6.92
C THR A 64 1.13 7.68 -8.07
N LEU A 65 0.01 7.65 -8.77
CA LEU A 65 -0.21 6.89 -10.01
C LEU A 65 0.07 7.80 -11.20
N THR A 66 0.94 7.35 -12.10
CA THR A 66 1.38 8.10 -13.29
C THR A 66 1.32 7.29 -14.58
N ALA A 67 0.75 6.07 -14.53
CA ALA A 67 0.63 5.22 -15.71
C ALA A 67 -0.14 5.95 -16.82
N PRO A 68 0.40 6.11 -18.04
CA PRO A 68 -0.22 6.93 -19.09
C PRO A 68 -1.62 6.49 -19.51
N SER A 69 -1.92 5.20 -19.39
CA SER A 69 -3.23 4.60 -19.70
C SER A 69 -4.24 4.71 -18.56
N CYS A 70 -3.90 5.41 -17.48
CA CYS A 70 -4.69 5.48 -16.26
C CYS A 70 -4.86 6.93 -15.80
N THR A 71 -5.93 7.19 -15.06
CA THR A 71 -6.15 8.50 -14.46
C THR A 71 -5.05 8.77 -13.44
N ALA A 72 -4.29 9.84 -13.66
CA ALA A 72 -3.28 10.27 -12.70
C ALA A 72 -3.93 10.58 -11.35
N PHE A 73 -3.33 10.07 -10.28
CA PHE A 73 -3.88 10.19 -8.93
C PHE A 73 -2.74 10.34 -7.93
N THR A 74 -2.83 11.36 -7.08
CA THR A 74 -1.91 11.57 -5.97
C THR A 74 -2.68 11.70 -4.68
N SER A 75 -2.30 10.94 -3.67
CA SER A 75 -2.96 10.97 -2.37
C SER A 75 -1.96 10.81 -1.23
N PRO A 76 -2.10 11.60 -0.15
CA PRO A 76 -1.47 11.27 1.12
C PRO A 76 -1.95 9.92 1.62
N ILE A 77 -1.05 9.12 2.16
CA ILE A 77 -1.39 7.83 2.76
C ILE A 77 -1.00 7.83 4.24
N VAL A 78 -1.75 7.04 5.01
CA VAL A 78 -1.34 6.62 6.36
C VAL A 78 -1.10 5.13 6.34
N TRP A 79 0.06 4.72 6.80
CA TRP A 79 0.50 3.33 6.68
C TRP A 79 1.22 2.88 7.94
N SER A 80 1.15 1.58 8.24
CA SER A 80 1.89 0.98 9.34
C SER A 80 2.07 -0.50 9.12
N ILE A 81 3.02 -1.11 9.82
CA ILE A 81 3.16 -2.56 9.87
C ILE A 81 2.85 -3.00 11.29
N ASN A 82 1.90 -3.91 11.46
CA ASN A 82 1.58 -4.46 12.77
C ASN A 82 2.46 -5.68 13.09
N ASN A 83 2.45 -6.10 14.35
CA ASN A 83 3.20 -7.27 14.83
C ASN A 83 2.66 -8.63 14.34
N GLN A 84 1.66 -8.63 13.44
CA GLN A 84 1.22 -9.80 12.70
C GLN A 84 1.83 -9.82 11.27
N GLY A 85 2.70 -8.86 10.93
CA GLY A 85 3.30 -8.73 9.61
C GLY A 85 2.35 -8.16 8.55
N LEU A 86 1.25 -7.52 8.98
CA LEU A 86 0.29 -6.90 8.08
C LEU A 86 0.64 -5.43 7.86
N PHE A 87 0.74 -5.05 6.59
CA PHE A 87 0.76 -3.68 6.11
C PHE A 87 -0.66 -3.14 6.11
N VAL A 88 -0.90 -2.19 7.01
CA VAL A 88 -2.17 -1.47 7.14
C VAL A 88 -2.05 -0.17 6.37
N LEU A 89 -2.92 0.03 5.39
CA LEU A 89 -2.94 1.21 4.51
C LEU A 89 -4.25 1.96 4.63
N LYS A 90 -4.17 3.28 4.68
CA LYS A 90 -5.30 4.19 4.46
C LYS A 90 -4.90 5.19 3.40
N ILE A 91 -5.72 5.28 2.36
CA ILE A 91 -5.58 6.29 1.32
C ILE A 91 -6.45 7.48 1.74
N VAL A 92 -5.87 8.67 1.79
CA VAL A 92 -6.54 9.87 2.27
C VAL A 92 -6.96 10.70 1.08
N GLU A 93 -8.26 10.76 0.84
CA GLU A 93 -8.80 11.58 -0.24
C GLU A 93 -8.45 13.07 -0.05
N PRO A 94 -8.25 13.81 -1.17
CA PRO A 94 -8.04 15.26 -1.12
C PRO A 94 -9.12 15.96 -0.30
N GLY A 95 -8.71 16.82 0.64
CA GLY A 95 -9.64 17.56 1.51
C GLY A 95 -10.15 16.80 2.74
N THR A 96 -9.85 15.50 2.87
CA THR A 96 -10.29 14.68 4.01
C THR A 96 -9.20 14.59 5.09
N LYS A 97 -9.56 14.80 6.36
CA LYS A 97 -8.63 14.53 7.48
C LYS A 97 -8.49 13.03 7.66
N SER A 98 -7.27 12.50 7.80
CA SER A 98 -7.00 11.07 7.97
C SER A 98 -7.84 10.39 9.08
N LYS A 99 -8.14 11.09 10.19
CA LYS A 99 -9.00 10.56 11.26
C LYS A 99 -10.44 10.25 10.83
N ASN A 100 -10.89 10.86 9.73
CA ASN A 100 -12.22 10.64 9.16
C ASN A 100 -12.21 9.49 8.13
N VAL A 101 -11.03 8.98 7.74
CA VAL A 101 -10.88 7.83 6.86
C VAL A 101 -11.09 6.55 7.68
N LYS A 102 -12.30 5.99 7.56
CA LYS A 102 -12.76 4.82 8.31
C LYS A 102 -12.41 3.49 7.64
N SER A 103 -12.19 3.50 6.33
CA SER A 103 -11.82 2.33 5.54
C SER A 103 -10.31 2.30 5.27
N GLY A 104 -9.79 1.12 5.02
CA GLY A 104 -8.38 0.91 4.71
C GLY A 104 -8.15 -0.50 4.20
N TYR A 105 -6.91 -0.79 3.85
CA TYR A 105 -6.50 -2.03 3.22
C TYR A 105 -5.49 -2.75 4.12
N LEU A 106 -5.57 -4.07 4.14
CA LEU A 106 -4.67 -4.94 4.86
C LEU A 106 -3.96 -5.83 3.85
N LEU A 107 -2.64 -5.72 3.80
CA LEU A 107 -1.81 -6.53 2.91
C LEU A 107 -0.77 -7.26 3.75
N LYS A 108 -0.32 -8.42 3.30
CA LYS A 108 0.81 -9.12 3.90
C LYS A 108 2.12 -8.61 3.31
N VAL A 109 3.10 -8.33 4.17
CA VAL A 109 4.47 -8.05 3.75
C VAL A 109 5.21 -9.38 3.50
N ALA A 110 5.87 -9.50 2.36
CA ALA A 110 6.70 -10.65 2.01
C ALA A 110 7.95 -10.24 1.24
N GLY A 111 8.94 -11.14 1.14
CA GLY A 111 10.12 -10.94 0.29
C GLY A 111 10.94 -9.70 0.60
N LEU A 112 10.98 -9.26 1.87
CA LEU A 112 11.67 -8.05 2.27
C LEU A 112 13.20 -8.21 2.14
N THR A 113 13.81 -7.30 1.40
CA THR A 113 15.24 -7.08 1.29
C THR A 113 15.55 -5.60 1.51
N GLU A 114 16.82 -5.20 1.37
CA GLU A 114 17.20 -3.78 1.44
C GLU A 114 16.58 -2.94 0.31
N THR A 115 16.26 -3.54 -0.83
CA THR A 115 15.87 -2.83 -2.06
C THR A 115 14.60 -3.36 -2.71
N SER A 116 13.86 -4.25 -2.04
CA SER A 116 12.59 -4.77 -2.52
C SER A 116 11.74 -5.35 -1.40
N PHE A 117 10.43 -5.38 -1.61
CA PHE A 117 9.47 -6.14 -0.82
C PHE A 117 8.19 -6.35 -1.65
N GLN A 118 7.30 -7.18 -1.14
CA GLN A 118 6.02 -7.50 -1.76
C GLN A 118 4.89 -7.17 -0.79
N LEU A 119 3.79 -6.65 -1.34
CA LEU A 119 2.51 -6.51 -0.65
C LEU A 119 1.52 -7.47 -1.31
N ILE A 120 0.96 -8.37 -0.51
CA ILE A 120 0.08 -9.45 -0.98
C ILE A 120 -1.30 -9.25 -0.37
N ASP A 121 -2.33 -9.18 -1.22
CA ASP A 121 -3.73 -9.24 -0.82
C ASP A 121 -4.15 -10.72 -0.76
N ASN A 122 -4.76 -11.16 0.35
CA ASN A 122 -5.12 -12.56 0.61
C ASN A 122 -6.64 -12.73 0.75
#